data_AF-A0A969F170-F1
#
_entry.id   AF-A0A969F170-F1
#
_cell.length_a   1.000
_cell.length_b   1.000
_cell.length_c   1.000
_cell.angle_alpha   90.00
_cell.angle_beta   90.00
_cell.angle_gamma   90.00
#
_symmetry.space_group_name_H-M   'P 1'
#
loop_
_entity.id
_entity.type
_entity.pdbx_description
1 polymer ?
#
loop_
_entity_poly.entity_id
_entity_poly.type
_entity_poly.pdbx_seq_one_letter_code
_entity_poly.pdbx_strand_id
1 'polypeptide(L)'
;IRMKIGVMFGSPETTTGGNALKFYSSVRLDIRRIGAVKEGDEITGNETRVKVVKNKVSPPFKQAEFQILYGKGINRYGEIVDLGSKLGIIDKSGAWYSYKNDRIGQGKKNACDYLEANPEVTKEIETAIRADLLPKARAGKGGAPSASEDDAVEVAQASDSGA
;
A
#
# COMPACT_ATOMS: atom_id res chain seq x y z
N ILE A 1 -9.11 13.74 15.28
CA ILE A 1 -10.29 12.87 15.53
C ILE A 1 -11.00 13.38 16.78
N ARG A 2 -12.33 13.21 16.89
CA ARG A 2 -13.10 13.54 18.10
C ARG A 2 -13.53 12.25 18.81
N MET A 3 -13.69 12.30 20.12
CA MET A 3 -14.24 11.19 20.90
C MET A 3 -15.75 11.37 21.04
N LYS A 4 -16.53 10.31 20.81
CA LYS A 4 -17.96 10.30 21.10
C LYS A 4 -18.17 9.89 22.55
N ILE A 5 -18.57 10.83 23.41
CA ILE A 5 -18.87 10.58 24.82
C ILE A 5 -20.10 9.65 24.91
N GLY A 6 -20.04 8.63 25.75
CA GLY A 6 -21.15 7.70 26.01
C GLY A 6 -21.18 6.41 25.18
N VAL A 7 -20.12 6.09 24.45
CA VAL A 7 -19.99 4.81 23.73
C VAL A 7 -19.25 3.79 24.61
N MET A 8 -19.94 2.71 25.01
CA MET A 8 -19.38 1.62 25.82
C MET A 8 -18.81 0.45 24.99
N PHE A 9 -19.10 0.39 23.68
CA PHE A 9 -18.67 -0.70 22.80
C PHE A 9 -18.24 -0.17 21.42
N GLY A 10 -17.14 -0.70 20.87
CA GLY A 10 -16.57 -0.29 19.59
C GLY A 10 -15.54 0.85 19.69
N SER A 11 -15.10 1.37 18.52
CA SER A 11 -14.13 2.47 18.48
C SER A 11 -14.80 3.81 18.84
N PRO A 12 -14.28 4.55 19.83
CA PRO A 12 -14.83 5.84 20.26
C PRO A 12 -14.52 6.99 19.27
N GLU A 13 -13.74 6.70 18.24
CA GLU A 13 -13.24 7.69 17.29
C GLU A 13 -14.30 8.09 16.24
N THR A 14 -14.58 9.39 16.13
CA THR A 14 -15.45 9.95 15.10
C THR A 14 -14.80 11.10 14.33
N THR A 15 -15.19 11.22 13.06
CA THR A 15 -14.90 12.38 12.21
C THR A 15 -15.91 13.48 12.48
N THR A 16 -15.50 14.74 12.32
CA THR A 16 -16.40 15.91 12.33
C THR A 16 -17.26 15.95 11.07
N GLY A 17 -18.32 16.76 11.07
CA GLY A 17 -19.18 16.96 9.88
C GLY A 17 -20.29 15.92 9.70
N GLY A 18 -20.71 15.24 10.77
CA GLY A 18 -21.80 14.27 10.74
C GLY A 18 -21.47 13.02 9.93
N ASN A 19 -22.50 12.35 9.39
CA ASN A 19 -22.33 11.08 8.67
C ASN A 19 -22.33 11.23 7.15
N ALA A 20 -22.75 12.37 6.58
CA ALA A 20 -22.87 12.55 5.13
C ALA A 20 -21.56 12.23 4.40
N LEU A 21 -20.43 12.78 4.87
CA LEU A 21 -19.11 12.53 4.27
C LEU A 21 -18.75 11.03 4.25
N LYS A 22 -19.19 10.25 5.23
CA LYS A 22 -18.95 8.80 5.28
C LYS A 22 -19.63 8.07 4.13
N PHE A 23 -20.78 8.54 3.66
CA PHE A 23 -21.54 7.92 2.58
C PHE A 23 -21.12 8.42 1.19
N TYR A 24 -20.92 9.74 1.05
CA TYR A 24 -20.60 10.37 -0.23
C TYR A 24 -19.16 10.18 -0.68
N SER A 25 -18.19 10.03 0.24
CA SER A 25 -16.80 9.77 -0.13
C SER A 25 -16.63 8.47 -0.92
N SER A 26 -15.91 8.55 -2.05
CA SER A 26 -15.51 7.38 -2.84
C SER A 26 -14.34 6.63 -2.20
N VAL A 27 -13.42 7.36 -1.57
CA VAL A 27 -12.26 6.82 -0.86
C VAL A 27 -12.15 7.50 0.51
N ARG A 28 -11.85 6.73 1.56
CA ARG A 28 -11.51 7.25 2.89
C ARG A 28 -10.20 6.65 3.35
N LEU A 29 -9.31 7.52 3.77
CA LEU A 29 -7.97 7.19 4.26
C LEU A 29 -7.90 7.54 5.75
N ASP A 30 -7.44 6.59 6.57
CA ASP A 30 -7.04 6.83 7.95
C ASP A 30 -5.51 6.90 8.01
N ILE A 31 -4.98 8.05 8.40
CA ILE A 31 -3.55 8.31 8.48
C ILE A 31 -3.13 8.37 9.94
N ARG A 32 -2.13 7.55 10.31
CA ARG A 32 -1.58 7.50 11.66
C ARG A 32 -0.07 7.51 11.63
N ARG A 33 0.52 8.31 12.52
CA ARG A 33 1.95 8.23 12.81
C ARG A 33 2.22 6.98 13.64
N ILE A 34 3.14 6.14 13.17
CA ILE A 34 3.59 4.92 13.86
C ILE A 34 4.87 5.19 14.65
N GLY A 35 5.78 5.99 14.07
CA GLY A 35 7.13 6.13 14.57
C GLY A 35 7.78 7.47 14.21
N ALA A 36 9.05 7.59 14.60
CA ALA A 36 9.90 8.73 14.28
C ALA A 36 11.08 8.24 13.43
N VAL A 37 11.35 8.94 12.35
CA VAL A 37 12.56 8.73 11.55
C VAL A 37 13.66 9.57 12.19
N LYS A 38 14.74 8.92 12.60
CA LYS A 38 15.90 9.55 13.22
C LYS A 38 17.10 9.49 12.29
N GLU A 39 17.87 10.56 12.28
CA GLU A 39 19.20 10.59 11.68
C GLU A 39 20.20 10.97 12.77
N GLY A 40 20.96 9.98 13.25
CA GLY A 40 21.74 10.15 14.48
C GLY A 40 20.84 10.46 15.67
N ASP A 41 21.06 11.62 16.30
CA ASP A 41 20.31 12.10 17.45
C ASP A 41 19.10 12.99 17.09
N GLU A 42 18.98 13.43 15.83
CA GLU A 42 17.91 14.33 15.38
C GLU A 42 16.71 13.58 14.79
N ILE A 43 15.50 14.06 15.07
CA ILE A 43 14.27 13.55 14.48
C ILE A 43 14.00 14.28 13.17
N THR A 44 14.35 13.63 12.05
CA THR A 44 14.24 14.19 10.70
C THR A 44 12.89 13.93 10.03
N GLY A 45 12.05 13.07 10.61
CA GLY A 45 10.71 12.83 10.08
C GLY A 45 9.83 11.90 10.91
N ASN A 46 8.67 11.56 10.33
CA ASN A 46 7.66 10.70 10.91
C ASN A 46 7.39 9.49 10.02
N GLU A 47 7.40 8.31 10.62
CA GLU A 47 6.92 7.11 9.96
C GLU A 47 5.40 7.03 10.09
N THR A 48 4.74 6.86 8.96
CA THR A 48 3.29 7.05 8.82
C THR A 48 2.66 5.86 8.12
N ARG A 49 1.56 5.36 8.68
CA ARG A 49 0.69 4.35 8.07
C ARG A 49 -0.58 5.00 7.58
N VAL A 50 -0.96 4.69 6.35
CA VAL A 50 -2.26 5.05 5.79
C VAL A 50 -3.05 3.77 5.53
N LYS A 51 -4.21 3.65 6.15
CA LYS A 51 -5.17 2.56 5.91
C LYS A 51 -6.32 3.05 5.05
N VAL A 52 -6.65 2.31 4.00
CA VAL A 52 -7.81 2.58 3.16
C VAL A 52 -9.04 2.01 3.84
N VAL A 53 -9.76 2.82 4.61
CA VAL A 53 -10.94 2.39 5.39
C VAL A 53 -12.18 2.21 4.52
N LYS A 54 -12.29 2.99 3.43
CA LYS A 54 -13.36 2.87 2.44
C LYS A 54 -12.77 3.05 1.05
N ASN A 55 -13.15 2.19 0.12
CA ASN A 55 -12.80 2.33 -1.29
C ASN A 55 -13.96 1.80 -2.14
N LYS A 56 -14.50 2.64 -3.03
CA LYS A 56 -15.55 2.27 -4.00
C LYS A 56 -14.99 1.84 -5.37
N VAL A 57 -13.70 2.03 -5.63
CA VAL A 57 -13.07 1.83 -6.94
C VAL A 57 -12.20 0.56 -6.97
N SER A 58 -11.70 0.12 -5.82
CA SER A 58 -10.81 -1.05 -5.70
C SER A 58 -10.95 -1.69 -4.32
N PRO A 59 -10.33 -2.85 -4.06
CA PRO A 59 -10.46 -3.54 -2.77
C PRO A 59 -10.10 -2.63 -1.57
N PRO A 60 -10.97 -2.53 -0.55
CA PRO A 60 -10.71 -1.74 0.65
C PRO A 60 -9.73 -2.45 1.60
N PHE A 61 -9.38 -1.79 2.70
CA PHE A 61 -8.56 -2.27 3.82
C PHE A 61 -7.08 -2.53 3.55
N LYS A 62 -6.58 -2.19 2.36
CA LYS A 62 -5.13 -2.11 2.10
C LYS A 62 -4.49 -1.02 2.96
N GLN A 63 -3.22 -1.23 3.30
CA GLN A 63 -2.41 -0.27 4.05
C GLN A 63 -1.13 0.06 3.27
N ALA A 64 -0.68 1.30 3.40
CA ALA A 64 0.59 1.79 2.90
C ALA A 64 1.39 2.37 4.07
N GLU A 65 2.69 2.12 4.08
CA GLU A 65 3.63 2.62 5.08
C GLU A 65 4.69 3.43 4.38
N PHE A 66 4.92 4.65 4.86
CA PHE A 66 5.90 5.55 4.27
C PHE A 66 6.43 6.56 5.29
N GLN A 67 7.52 7.20 4.91
CA GLN A 67 8.19 8.19 5.73
C GLN A 67 7.87 9.59 5.23
N ILE A 68 7.49 10.48 6.13
CA ILE A 68 7.29 11.91 5.88
C ILE A 68 8.45 12.65 6.52
N LEU A 69 9.32 13.22 5.69
CA LEU A 69 10.46 14.03 6.12
C LEU A 69 10.02 15.49 6.30
N TYR A 70 10.51 16.14 7.36
CA TYR A 70 10.21 17.55 7.59
C TYR A 70 10.86 18.42 6.49
N GLY A 71 10.11 19.38 5.95
CA GLY A 71 10.58 20.28 4.88
C GLY A 71 10.67 19.68 3.48
N LYS A 72 10.72 18.34 3.33
CA LYS A 72 10.76 17.65 2.01
C LYS A 72 9.46 16.94 1.64
N GLY A 73 8.62 16.59 2.61
CA GLY A 73 7.36 15.87 2.37
C GLY A 73 7.53 14.35 2.33
N ILE A 74 6.75 13.67 1.49
CA ILE A 74 6.76 12.20 1.39
C ILE A 74 8.06 11.74 0.72
N ASN A 75 8.76 10.80 1.35
CA ASN A 75 10.00 10.24 0.80
C ASN A 75 9.71 9.21 -0.31
N ARG A 76 9.43 9.69 -1.52
CA ARG A 76 9.14 8.87 -2.70
C ARG A 76 10.28 7.91 -3.04
N TYR A 77 11.53 8.37 -2.98
CA TYR A 77 12.69 7.54 -3.33
C TYR A 77 12.86 6.38 -2.34
N GLY A 78 12.62 6.63 -1.05
CA GLY A 78 12.62 5.59 -0.03
C GLY A 78 11.60 4.49 -0.30
N GLU A 79 10.39 4.85 -0.74
CA GLU A 79 9.35 3.88 -1.11
C GLU A 79 9.75 3.05 -2.34
N ILE A 80 10.37 3.68 -3.35
CA ILE A 80 10.83 3.00 -4.56
C ILE A 80 11.90 1.95 -4.21
N VAL A 81 12.83 2.29 -3.32
CA VAL A 81 13.86 1.34 -2.86
C VAL A 81 13.25 0.17 -2.09
N ASP A 82 12.32 0.44 -1.17
CA ASP A 82 11.69 -0.61 -0.37
C ASP A 82 10.83 -1.55 -1.23
N LEU A 83 10.02 -0.99 -2.12
CA LEU A 83 9.17 -1.77 -3.03
C LEU A 83 10.02 -2.52 -4.08
N GLY A 84 11.03 -1.87 -4.64
CA GLY A 84 11.94 -2.47 -5.60
C GLY A 84 12.74 -3.63 -4.99
N SER A 85 13.19 -3.49 -3.75
CA SER A 85 13.85 -4.58 -3.02
C SER A 85 12.89 -5.72 -2.68
N LYS A 86 11.64 -5.41 -2.33
CA LYS A 86 10.61 -6.42 -2.03
C LYS A 86 10.19 -7.23 -3.26
N LEU A 87 10.18 -6.60 -4.44
CA LEU A 87 9.83 -7.23 -5.72
C LEU A 87 11.03 -7.92 -6.40
N GLY A 88 12.25 -7.76 -5.87
CA GLY A 88 13.46 -8.31 -6.50
C GLY A 88 13.92 -7.56 -7.75
N ILE A 89 13.43 -6.33 -7.97
CA ILE A 89 13.90 -5.44 -9.05
C ILE A 89 15.24 -4.80 -8.65
N ILE A 90 15.42 -4.53 -7.36
CA ILE A 90 16.66 -4.06 -6.76
C ILE A 90 17.24 -5.19 -5.93
N ASP A 91 18.44 -5.62 -6.28
CA ASP A 91 19.14 -6.67 -5.55
C ASP A 91 19.79 -6.10 -4.29
N LYS A 92 19.52 -6.74 -3.16
CA LYS A 92 20.09 -6.38 -1.86
C LYS A 92 21.12 -7.42 -1.42
N SER A 93 22.40 -7.08 -1.55
CA SER A 93 23.51 -7.91 -1.06
C SER A 93 24.01 -7.37 0.28
N GLY A 94 23.37 -7.79 1.36
CA GLY A 94 23.67 -7.30 2.72
C GLY A 94 23.32 -5.82 2.88
N ALA A 95 24.34 -4.97 3.00
CA ALA A 95 24.17 -3.52 3.08
C ALA A 95 24.20 -2.81 1.71
N TRP A 96 24.50 -3.53 0.63
CA TRP A 96 24.61 -2.96 -0.72
C TRP A 96 23.33 -3.13 -1.52
N TYR A 97 22.94 -2.08 -2.24
CA TYR A 97 21.84 -2.09 -3.21
C TYR A 97 22.42 -2.04 -4.63
N SER A 98 21.95 -2.95 -5.49
CA SER A 98 22.37 -3.05 -6.89
C SER A 98 21.15 -3.05 -7.81
N TYR A 99 21.29 -2.44 -8.99
CA TYR A 99 20.27 -2.44 -10.04
C TYR A 99 20.93 -2.83 -11.35
N LYS A 100 20.44 -3.89 -12.00
CA LYS A 100 20.95 -4.38 -13.30
C LYS A 100 22.48 -4.54 -13.36
N ASN A 101 23.09 -5.04 -12.28
CA ASN A 101 24.54 -5.21 -12.08
C ASN A 101 25.34 -3.94 -11.74
N ASP A 102 24.72 -2.76 -11.73
CA ASP A 102 25.34 -1.54 -11.24
C ASP A 102 25.08 -1.35 -9.75
N ARG A 103 26.11 -0.95 -9.01
CA ARG A 103 26.01 -0.67 -7.57
C ARG A 103 25.45 0.72 -7.35
N ILE A 104 24.23 0.79 -6.82
CA ILE A 104 23.51 2.04 -6.52
C ILE A 104 24.10 2.72 -5.28
N GLY A 105 24.44 1.94 -4.26
CA GLY A 105 25.05 2.46 -3.04
C GLY A 105 24.96 1.53 -1.83
N GLN A 106 25.69 1.89 -0.78
CA GLN A 106 25.64 1.22 0.51
C GLN A 106 24.60 1.89 1.41
N GLY A 107 23.61 1.13 1.87
CA GLY A 107 22.56 1.61 2.74
C GLY A 107 21.43 2.34 2.01
N LYS A 108 20.29 2.46 2.71
CA LYS A 108 19.05 3.00 2.12
C LYS A 108 19.17 4.48 1.75
N LYS A 109 19.92 5.27 2.54
CA LYS A 109 20.09 6.71 2.31
C LYS A 109 20.82 6.98 0.99
N ASN A 110 21.99 6.38 0.79
CA ASN A 110 22.77 6.53 -0.43
C ASN A 110 22.01 6.01 -1.68
N ALA A 111 21.23 4.93 -1.53
CA ALA A 111 20.36 4.47 -2.60
C ALA A 111 19.27 5.49 -2.98
N CYS A 112 18.68 6.19 -2.00
CA CYS A 112 17.74 7.30 -2.27
C CYS A 112 18.45 8.45 -2.99
N ASP A 113 19.64 8.85 -2.53
CA ASP A 113 20.39 9.97 -3.12
C ASP A 113 20.78 9.67 -4.58
N TYR A 114 21.14 8.42 -4.89
CA TYR A 114 21.40 7.99 -6.27
C TYR A 114 20.16 8.07 -7.16
N LEU A 115 18.99 7.66 -6.65
CA LEU A 115 17.72 7.73 -7.41
C LEU A 115 17.26 9.18 -7.61
N GLU A 116 17.57 10.07 -6.66
CA GLU A 116 17.32 11.50 -6.81
C GLU A 116 18.21 12.11 -7.90
N ALA A 117 19.48 11.70 -7.98
CA ALA A 117 20.41 12.14 -9.01
C ALA A 117 20.10 11.56 -10.42
N ASN A 118 19.50 10.37 -10.49
CA ASN A 118 19.24 9.65 -11.73
C ASN A 118 17.73 9.45 -11.99
N PRO A 119 17.02 10.50 -12.45
CA PRO A 119 15.57 10.44 -12.64
C PRO A 119 15.13 9.46 -13.74
N GLU A 120 15.98 9.13 -14.71
CA GLU A 120 15.67 8.15 -15.76
C GLU A 120 15.57 6.74 -15.19
N VAL A 121 16.57 6.33 -14.40
CA VAL A 121 16.60 5.04 -13.70
C VAL A 121 15.42 4.94 -12.73
N THR A 122 15.12 6.02 -12.00
CA THR A 122 13.98 6.08 -11.08
C THR A 122 12.65 5.82 -11.80
N LYS A 123 12.43 6.44 -12.96
CA LYS A 123 11.20 6.22 -13.76
C LYS A 123 11.12 4.79 -14.27
N GLU A 124 12.24 4.22 -14.68
CA GLU A 124 12.28 2.83 -15.15
C GLU A 124 11.86 1.86 -14.04
N ILE A 125 12.51 1.97 -12.87
CA ILE A 125 12.19 1.15 -11.69
C ILE A 125 10.73 1.35 -11.28
N GLU A 126 10.26 2.60 -11.22
CA GLU A 126 8.87 2.89 -10.87
C GLU A 126 7.87 2.29 -11.86
N THR A 127 8.18 2.31 -13.16
CA THR A 127 7.32 1.72 -14.19
C THR A 127 7.24 0.20 -14.01
N ALA A 128 8.37 -0.45 -13.74
CA ALA A 128 8.41 -1.89 -13.44
C ALA A 128 7.60 -2.23 -12.17
N ILE A 129 7.81 -1.49 -11.07
CA ILE A 129 7.07 -1.67 -9.81
C ILE A 129 5.56 -1.50 -10.03
N ARG A 130 5.14 -0.48 -10.79
CA ARG A 130 3.73 -0.24 -11.10
C ARG A 130 3.13 -1.33 -11.97
N ALA A 131 3.88 -1.87 -12.92
CA ALA A 131 3.40 -2.95 -13.79
C ALA A 131 3.09 -4.23 -13.00
N ASP A 132 3.86 -4.53 -11.97
CA ASP A 132 3.68 -5.72 -11.14
C ASP A 132 2.60 -5.53 -10.06
N LEU A 133 2.55 -4.36 -9.40
CA LEU A 133 1.69 -4.13 -8.25
C LEU A 133 0.30 -3.59 -8.59
N LEU A 134 0.15 -2.86 -9.70
CA LEU A 134 -1.15 -2.36 -10.10
C LEU A 134 -1.89 -3.45 -10.90
N PRO A 135 -3.17 -3.73 -10.58
CA PRO A 135 -3.96 -4.57 -11.45
C PRO A 135 -4.00 -3.91 -12.83
N LYS A 136 -3.57 -4.65 -13.86
CA LYS A 136 -3.67 -4.19 -15.25
C LYS A 136 -5.07 -3.64 -15.44
N ALA A 137 -5.18 -2.36 -15.79
CA ALA A 137 -6.46 -1.76 -16.10
C ALA A 137 -7.16 -2.71 -17.07
N ARG A 138 -8.34 -3.22 -16.71
CA ARG A 138 -9.19 -3.89 -17.68
C ARG A 138 -9.48 -2.87 -18.76
N ALA A 139 -8.67 -2.85 -19.81
CA ALA A 139 -9.00 -2.19 -21.06
C ALA A 139 -10.37 -2.77 -21.46
N GLY A 140 -11.35 -1.89 -21.61
CA GLY A 140 -12.75 -2.23 -21.51
C GLY A 140 -13.19 -3.43 -22.35
N LYS A 141 -14.00 -4.30 -21.74
CA LYS A 141 -15.09 -4.96 -22.45
C LYS A 141 -16.37 -4.64 -21.68
N GLY A 142 -17.20 -3.79 -22.28
CA GLY A 142 -18.63 -3.82 -22.01
C GLY A 142 -19.16 -5.19 -22.42
N GLY A 143 -20.07 -5.74 -21.63
CA GLY A 143 -20.80 -6.96 -21.96
C GLY A 143 -20.95 -7.92 -20.77
N ALA A 144 -22.12 -7.81 -20.12
CA ALA A 144 -22.87 -8.80 -19.36
C ALA A 144 -22.19 -9.63 -18.22
N PRO A 145 -22.92 -9.90 -17.12
CA PRO A 145 -22.42 -10.77 -16.05
C PRO A 145 -22.53 -12.23 -16.49
N SER A 146 -21.39 -12.91 -16.67
CA SER A 146 -21.36 -14.37 -16.61
C SER A 146 -21.33 -14.76 -15.14
N ALA A 147 -22.45 -15.29 -14.64
CA ALA A 147 -22.54 -15.97 -13.36
C ALA A 147 -21.48 -17.08 -13.31
N SER A 148 -20.66 -17.08 -12.27
CA SER A 148 -19.81 -18.23 -11.93
C SER A 148 -20.66 -19.24 -11.18
N GLU A 149 -21.00 -20.32 -11.88
CA GLU A 149 -21.49 -21.57 -11.30
C GLU A 149 -20.33 -22.22 -10.54
N ASP A 150 -20.26 -22.00 -9.22
CA ASP A 150 -19.38 -22.74 -8.31
C ASP A 150 -20.07 -22.96 -6.95
N ASP A 151 -21.36 -23.32 -6.98
CA ASP A 151 -22.11 -23.83 -5.81
C ASP A 151 -22.98 -25.02 -6.25
N ALA A 152 -22.34 -26.12 -6.64
CA ALA A 152 -23.03 -27.38 -6.90
C ALA A 152 -22.12 -28.61 -6.70
N VAL A 153 -21.46 -28.73 -5.56
CA VAL A 153 -20.92 -30.03 -5.11
C VAL A 153 -21.10 -30.20 -3.60
N GLU A 154 -22.34 -30.16 -3.11
CA GLU A 154 -22.65 -30.68 -1.76
C GLU A 154 -24.09 -31.20 -1.63
N VAL A 155 -24.60 -31.97 -2.60
CA VAL A 155 -25.79 -32.82 -2.39
C VAL A 155 -25.74 -34.05 -3.30
N ALA A 156 -24.73 -34.91 -3.16
CA ALA A 156 -24.70 -36.20 -3.87
C ALA A 156 -23.95 -37.28 -3.09
N GLN A 157 -24.17 -37.36 -1.78
CA GLN A 157 -23.78 -38.52 -0.95
C GLN A 157 -24.86 -38.81 0.10
N ALA A 158 -26.07 -39.11 -0.38
CA ALA A 158 -27.13 -39.70 0.45
C ALA A 158 -28.14 -40.42 -0.45
N SER A 159 -27.72 -41.49 -1.12
CA SER A 159 -28.59 -42.59 -1.59
C SER A 159 -27.82 -43.58 -2.45
N ASP A 160 -26.96 -44.40 -1.82
CA ASP A 160 -26.82 -45.80 -2.22
C ASP A 160 -26.07 -46.60 -1.13
N SER A 161 -26.82 -47.28 -0.27
CA SER A 161 -26.34 -48.50 0.39
C SER A 161 -27.56 -49.28 0.87
N GLY A 162 -28.15 -50.05 -0.05
CA GLY A 162 -29.01 -51.17 0.31
C GLY A 162 -28.19 -52.34 0.84
N ALA A 163 -28.60 -52.86 1.99
CA ALA A 163 -28.53 -54.26 2.40
C ALA A 163 -29.72 -54.52 3.33
#